data_AF-A0A415J7R0-F1
#
_entry.id   AF-A0A415J7R0-F1
#
_cell.length_a   1.000
_cell.length_b   1.000
_cell.length_c   1.000
_cell.angle_alpha   90.00
_cell.angle_beta   90.00
_cell.angle_gamma   90.00
#
_symmetry.space_group_name_H-M   'P 1'
#
loop_
_entity.id
_entity.type
_entity.pdbx_description
1 polymer ?
#
loop_
_entity_poly.entity_id
_entity_poly.type
_entity_poly.pdbx_seq_one_letter_code
_entity_poly.pdbx_strand_id
1 'polypeptide(L)'
;MNKVLFRPGMSIKEIGEQLQGYIAANWKQTLDDHREALLKVFPELEDATYGVYLDHLLPPVFESLEQSGFTTIQNAGKGDFFIGKGLNFRQSMEKWGADNCRSRVFWVVISDQQKQPAGTLLFDFYHSHAGFDVPLSPRIYTLEETERDRIVAHIKQIKEN
;
A
#
# COMPACT_ATOMS: atom_id res chain seq x y z
N MET A 1 -1.22 -15.82 -8.87
CA MET A 1 -1.59 -14.93 -7.74
C MET A 1 -2.96 -15.32 -7.21
N ASN A 2 -3.09 -15.38 -5.89
CA ASN A 2 -4.38 -15.64 -5.24
C ASN A 2 -5.33 -14.48 -5.50
N LYS A 3 -6.61 -14.76 -5.68
CA LYS A 3 -7.63 -13.71 -5.79
C LYS A 3 -7.94 -13.16 -4.40
N VAL A 4 -7.94 -11.83 -4.27
CA VAL A 4 -8.57 -11.13 -3.14
C VAL A 4 -9.99 -10.76 -3.54
N LEU A 5 -10.95 -10.94 -2.63
CA LEU A 5 -12.35 -10.64 -2.88
C LEU A 5 -12.89 -9.81 -1.74
N PHE A 6 -13.29 -8.59 -2.07
CA PHE A 6 -14.03 -7.72 -1.16
C PHE A 6 -15.54 -7.87 -1.38
N ARG A 7 -16.33 -7.49 -0.39
CA ARG A 7 -17.79 -7.45 -0.46
C ARG A 7 -18.28 -6.04 -0.15
N PRO A 8 -19.37 -5.59 -0.78
CA PRO A 8 -20.06 -4.37 -0.37
C PRO A 8 -20.31 -4.32 1.14
N GLY A 9 -20.13 -3.15 1.75
CA GLY A 9 -20.46 -2.92 3.16
C GLY A 9 -19.47 -3.50 4.18
N MET A 10 -18.34 -4.07 3.73
CA MET A 10 -17.25 -4.42 4.66
C MET A 10 -16.76 -3.19 5.43
N SER A 11 -16.52 -3.37 6.71
CA SER A 11 -15.82 -2.41 7.56
C SER A 11 -14.35 -2.25 7.15
N ILE A 12 -13.71 -1.14 7.54
CA ILE A 12 -12.29 -0.94 7.28
C ILE A 12 -11.41 -2.05 7.87
N LYS A 13 -11.82 -2.63 9.01
CA LYS A 13 -11.12 -3.75 9.67
C LYS A 13 -11.18 -5.02 8.83
N GLU A 14 -12.37 -5.39 8.36
CA GLU A 14 -12.55 -6.54 7.45
C GLU A 14 -11.75 -6.36 6.15
N ILE A 15 -11.76 -5.16 5.57
CA ILE A 15 -10.94 -4.84 4.39
C ILE A 15 -9.45 -5.03 4.69
N GLY A 16 -8.98 -4.51 5.82
CA GLY A 16 -7.59 -4.63 6.25
C GLY A 16 -7.15 -6.07 6.45
N GLU A 17 -7.98 -6.91 7.08
CA GLU A 17 -7.71 -8.34 7.28
C GLU A 17 -7.62 -9.10 5.95
N GLN A 18 -8.56 -8.87 5.03
CA GLN A 18 -8.53 -9.48 3.69
C GLN A 18 -7.28 -9.06 2.92
N LEU A 19 -6.93 -7.77 2.98
CA LEU A 19 -5.73 -7.25 2.33
C LEU A 19 -4.47 -7.84 2.95
N GLN A 20 -4.37 -7.91 4.28
CA GLN A 20 -3.22 -8.49 4.96
C GLN A 20 -3.02 -9.96 4.57
N GLY A 21 -4.11 -10.73 4.47
CA GLY A 21 -4.09 -12.11 4.00
C GLY A 21 -3.59 -12.23 2.56
N TYR A 22 -4.09 -11.38 1.66
CA TYR A 22 -3.61 -11.32 0.28
C TYR A 22 -2.12 -10.98 0.20
N ILE A 23 -1.67 -9.94 0.91
CA ILE A 23 -0.27 -9.53 0.92
C ILE A 23 0.61 -10.66 1.42
N ALA A 24 0.29 -11.24 2.59
CA ALA A 24 1.07 -12.31 3.19
C ALA A 24 1.23 -13.52 2.26
N ALA A 25 0.21 -13.83 1.46
CA ALA A 25 0.23 -14.94 0.53
C ALA A 25 0.93 -14.67 -0.82
N ASN A 26 1.05 -13.40 -1.25
CA ASN A 26 1.50 -13.09 -2.62
C ASN A 26 2.78 -12.26 -2.69
N TRP A 27 3.12 -11.46 -1.68
CA TRP A 27 4.22 -10.49 -1.78
C TRP A 27 5.54 -11.14 -2.24
N LYS A 28 5.91 -12.25 -1.60
CA LYS A 28 7.19 -12.91 -1.88
C LYS A 28 7.20 -13.57 -3.26
N GLN A 29 6.11 -14.24 -3.62
CA GLN A 29 6.00 -14.86 -4.94
C GLN A 29 6.03 -13.82 -6.06
N THR A 30 5.29 -12.71 -5.92
CA THR A 30 5.33 -11.61 -6.89
C THR A 30 6.74 -11.02 -7.01
N LEU A 31 7.45 -10.85 -5.89
CA LEU A 31 8.82 -10.36 -5.92
C LEU A 31 9.73 -11.33 -6.68
N ASP A 32 9.62 -12.64 -6.40
CA ASP A 32 10.47 -13.66 -7.00
C ASP A 32 10.17 -13.85 -8.49
N ASP A 33 8.89 -13.82 -8.89
CA ASP A 33 8.44 -13.92 -10.29
C ASP A 33 8.98 -12.78 -11.17
N HIS A 34 9.17 -11.60 -10.59
CA HIS A 34 9.61 -10.39 -11.31
C HIS A 34 11.05 -9.99 -10.97
N ARG A 35 11.78 -10.78 -10.17
CA ARG A 35 13.06 -10.38 -9.57
C ARG A 35 14.11 -10.00 -10.60
N GLU A 36 14.25 -10.77 -11.67
CA GLU A 36 15.24 -10.51 -12.71
C GLU A 36 14.97 -9.18 -13.42
N ALA A 37 13.72 -8.93 -13.80
CA ALA A 37 13.31 -7.69 -14.46
C ALA A 37 13.52 -6.47 -13.55
N LEU A 38 13.16 -6.60 -12.26
CA LEU A 38 13.33 -5.54 -11.26
C LEU A 38 14.82 -5.23 -11.02
N LEU A 39 15.66 -6.25 -10.85
CA LEU A 39 17.11 -6.06 -10.70
C LEU A 39 17.76 -5.42 -11.93
N LYS A 40 17.24 -5.71 -13.13
CA LYS A 40 17.76 -5.15 -14.38
C LYS A 40 17.48 -3.64 -14.50
N VAL A 41 16.33 -3.16 -14.04
CA VAL A 41 15.96 -1.74 -14.12
C VAL A 41 16.41 -0.92 -12.90
N PHE A 42 16.74 -1.58 -11.79
CA PHE A 42 17.16 -0.91 -10.56
C PHE A 42 18.33 0.07 -10.71
N PRO A 43 19.40 -0.21 -11.46
CA PRO A 43 20.49 0.76 -11.64
C PRO A 43 20.07 2.07 -12.31
N GLU A 44 18.95 2.09 -13.03
CA GLU A 44 18.43 3.28 -13.71
C GLU A 44 17.31 3.95 -12.89
N LEU A 45 16.41 3.15 -12.32
CA LEU A 45 15.22 3.64 -11.63
C LEU A 45 15.41 3.84 -10.13
N GLU A 46 16.45 3.24 -9.54
CA GLU A 46 16.74 3.25 -8.11
C GLU A 46 15.46 2.92 -7.29
N ASP A 47 15.09 3.77 -6.33
CA ASP A 47 13.90 3.59 -5.48
C ASP A 47 12.58 3.51 -6.25
N ALA A 48 12.50 4.09 -7.46
CA ALA A 48 11.29 4.01 -8.26
C ALA A 48 10.98 2.56 -8.70
N THR A 49 11.98 1.68 -8.69
CA THR A 49 11.81 0.23 -8.92
C THR A 49 10.87 -0.42 -7.92
N TYR A 50 10.81 0.08 -6.67
CA TYR A 50 9.84 -0.41 -5.69
C TYR A 50 8.41 -0.07 -6.09
N GLY A 51 8.20 1.08 -6.74
CA GLY A 51 6.93 1.42 -7.37
C GLY A 51 6.53 0.38 -8.43
N VAL A 52 7.47 0.00 -9.30
CA VAL A 52 7.26 -1.03 -10.34
C VAL A 52 6.90 -2.38 -9.72
N TYR A 53 7.58 -2.78 -8.64
CA TYR A 53 7.22 -3.99 -7.90
C TYR A 53 5.78 -3.92 -7.35
N LEU A 54 5.41 -2.80 -6.73
CA LEU A 54 4.07 -2.61 -6.19
C LEU A 54 3.00 -2.54 -7.30
N ASP A 55 3.35 -2.09 -8.51
CA ASP A 55 2.51 -2.16 -9.72
C ASP A 55 2.25 -3.61 -10.17
N HIS A 56 3.09 -4.57 -9.81
CA HIS A 56 2.78 -6.00 -10.01
C HIS A 56 1.93 -6.58 -8.88
N LEU A 57 2.12 -6.12 -7.64
CA LEU A 57 1.49 -6.72 -6.46
C LEU A 57 0.06 -6.26 -6.21
N LEU A 58 -0.21 -4.95 -6.33
CA LEU A 58 -1.40 -4.32 -5.77
C LEU A 58 -2.60 -4.13 -6.72
N PRO A 59 -2.49 -4.13 -8.07
CA PRO A 59 -3.66 -3.90 -8.92
C PRO A 59 -4.87 -4.79 -8.60
N PRO A 60 -4.72 -6.12 -8.35
CA PRO A 60 -5.87 -6.97 -8.02
C PRO A 60 -6.63 -6.54 -6.76
N VAL A 61 -5.95 -5.90 -5.80
CA VAL A 61 -6.56 -5.38 -4.57
C VAL A 61 -7.45 -4.19 -4.89
N PHE A 62 -6.89 -3.17 -5.52
CA PHE A 62 -7.61 -1.93 -5.77
C PHE A 62 -8.74 -2.12 -6.78
N GLU A 63 -8.52 -2.96 -7.80
CA GLU A 63 -9.57 -3.35 -8.74
C GLU A 63 -10.73 -4.07 -8.03
N SER A 64 -10.43 -5.01 -7.12
CA SER A 64 -11.48 -5.75 -6.40
C SER A 64 -12.25 -4.83 -5.43
N LEU A 65 -11.58 -3.89 -4.77
CA LEU A 65 -12.24 -2.87 -3.94
C LEU A 65 -13.20 -2.01 -4.76
N GLU A 66 -12.74 -1.50 -5.90
CA GLU A 66 -13.53 -0.66 -6.79
C GLU A 66 -14.72 -1.43 -7.39
N GLN A 67 -14.51 -2.68 -7.81
CA GLN A 67 -15.58 -3.57 -8.29
C GLN A 67 -16.62 -3.88 -7.21
N SER A 68 -16.22 -3.84 -5.93
CA SER A 68 -17.12 -3.99 -4.78
C SER A 68 -17.83 -2.70 -4.40
N GLY A 69 -17.56 -1.61 -5.12
CA GLY A 69 -18.19 -0.31 -4.96
C GLY A 69 -17.51 0.61 -3.95
N PHE A 70 -16.30 0.28 -3.49
CA PHE A 70 -15.49 1.20 -2.70
C PHE A 70 -14.79 2.22 -3.60
N THR A 71 -14.55 3.42 -3.06
CA THR A 71 -13.70 4.44 -3.71
C THR A 71 -12.38 4.50 -2.96
N THR A 72 -11.27 4.28 -3.68
CA THR A 72 -9.91 4.21 -3.12
C THR A 72 -9.08 5.46 -3.46
N ILE A 73 -9.38 6.12 -4.57
CA ILE A 73 -8.76 7.39 -4.96
C ILE A 73 -9.76 8.53 -4.73
N GLN A 74 -9.38 9.44 -3.83
CA GLN A 74 -10.15 10.65 -3.54
C GLN A 74 -9.39 11.88 -3.98
N ASN A 75 -10.07 12.82 -4.65
CA ASN A 75 -9.55 14.15 -4.98
C ASN A 75 -8.14 14.11 -5.62
N ALA A 76 -7.99 13.28 -6.67
CA ALA A 76 -6.75 13.19 -7.44
C ALA A 76 -6.39 14.58 -8.01
N GLY A 77 -5.24 15.08 -7.61
CA GLY A 77 -4.72 16.38 -8.04
C GLY A 77 -3.87 16.27 -9.30
N LYS A 78 -3.68 17.41 -9.98
CA LYS A 78 -2.69 17.51 -11.06
C LYS A 78 -1.29 17.29 -10.47
N GLY A 79 -0.57 16.30 -10.97
CA GLY A 79 0.77 15.94 -10.50
C GLY A 79 0.80 14.84 -9.42
N ASP A 80 -0.36 14.26 -9.08
CA ASP A 80 -0.38 13.07 -8.22
C ASP A 80 0.23 11.86 -8.94
N PHE A 81 1.09 11.13 -8.23
CA PHE A 81 1.69 9.90 -8.70
C PHE A 81 1.09 8.71 -7.95
N PHE A 82 0.46 7.81 -8.69
CA PHE A 82 -0.20 6.62 -8.15
C PHE A 82 0.60 5.37 -8.46
N ILE A 83 0.81 4.55 -7.44
CA ILE A 83 1.48 3.25 -7.48
C ILE A 83 0.44 2.17 -7.21
N GLY A 84 0.52 1.06 -7.92
CA GLY A 84 -0.34 -0.10 -7.72
C GLY A 84 -1.82 0.19 -7.97
N LYS A 85 -2.14 1.25 -8.73
CA LYS A 85 -3.48 1.80 -8.98
C LYS A 85 -4.20 2.46 -7.79
N GLY A 86 -3.59 2.58 -6.62
CA GLY A 86 -4.30 3.16 -5.47
C GLY A 86 -3.44 3.85 -4.41
N LEU A 87 -2.13 3.60 -4.38
CA LEU A 87 -1.24 4.29 -3.45
C LEU A 87 -0.79 5.62 -4.04
N ASN A 88 -1.23 6.73 -3.47
CA ASN A 88 -0.75 8.05 -3.85
C ASN A 88 0.56 8.36 -3.13
N PHE A 89 1.64 8.66 -3.85
CA PHE A 89 2.94 8.92 -3.24
C PHE A 89 2.93 10.11 -2.27
N ARG A 90 2.10 11.13 -2.54
CA ARG A 90 1.92 12.29 -1.63
C ARG A 90 1.22 11.95 -0.32
N GLN A 91 0.61 10.76 -0.26
CA GLN A 91 -0.03 10.16 0.90
C GLN A 91 0.87 9.05 1.46
N SER A 92 2.16 9.36 1.66
CA SER A 92 3.11 8.46 2.29
C SER A 92 4.12 9.19 3.19
N MET A 93 4.73 8.44 4.10
CA MET A 93 5.83 8.87 4.96
C MET A 93 6.89 7.79 5.03
N GLU A 94 8.15 8.16 4.86
CA GLU A 94 9.30 7.28 5.01
C GLU A 94 10.29 7.89 6.01
N LYS A 95 10.27 7.41 7.25
CA LYS A 95 11.07 7.98 8.35
C LYS A 95 11.65 6.96 9.32
N TRP A 96 11.36 5.67 9.13
CA TRP A 96 11.66 4.64 10.13
C TRP A 96 12.44 3.48 9.53
N GLY A 97 13.19 2.78 10.38
CA GLY A 97 14.05 1.67 9.95
C GLY A 97 15.43 2.11 9.47
N ALA A 98 16.35 1.15 9.44
CA ALA A 98 17.71 1.32 8.93
C ALA A 98 17.73 1.34 7.40
N ASP A 99 18.85 1.73 6.80
CA ASP A 99 18.93 1.86 5.34
C ASP A 99 18.71 0.53 4.61
N ASN A 100 19.06 -0.61 5.20
CA ASN A 100 18.78 -1.93 4.62
C ASN A 100 17.34 -2.45 4.88
N CYS A 101 16.53 -1.72 5.63
CA CYS A 101 15.15 -2.09 5.95
C CYS A 101 14.35 -0.85 6.37
N ARG A 102 14.23 0.10 5.43
CA ARG A 102 13.47 1.33 5.59
C ARG A 102 11.98 1.05 5.44
N SER A 103 11.18 1.72 6.26
CA SER A 103 9.73 1.63 6.27
C SER A 103 9.12 2.90 5.67
N ARG A 104 8.31 2.70 4.63
CA ARG A 104 7.43 3.70 4.03
C ARG A 104 5.98 3.31 4.27
N VAL A 105 5.25 4.17 4.98
CA VAL A 105 3.83 3.97 5.24
C VAL A 105 3.03 4.82 4.29
N PHE A 106 2.23 4.18 3.43
CA PHE A 106 1.19 4.83 2.64
C PHE A 106 -0.13 4.81 3.40
N TRP A 107 -1.00 5.79 3.14
CA TRP A 107 -2.38 5.74 3.61
C TRP A 107 -3.37 5.98 2.48
N VAL A 108 -4.50 5.27 2.54
CA VAL A 108 -5.59 5.36 1.57
C VAL A 108 -6.90 5.48 2.33
N VAL A 109 -7.60 6.59 2.15
CA VAL A 109 -8.96 6.76 2.69
C VAL A 109 -9.92 6.01 1.77
N ILE A 110 -10.63 5.04 2.34
CA ILE A 110 -11.61 4.22 1.63
C ILE A 110 -12.99 4.82 1.88
N SER A 111 -13.74 5.09 0.83
CA SER A 111 -15.17 5.43 0.93
C SER A 111 -16.03 4.29 0.43
N ASP A 112 -17.22 4.17 1.01
CA ASP A 112 -18.24 3.22 0.58
C ASP A 112 -18.95 3.65 -0.72
N GLN A 113 -19.97 2.89 -1.09
CA GLN A 113 -20.80 3.12 -2.27
C GLN A 113 -21.59 4.43 -2.23
N GLN A 114 -21.83 4.95 -1.03
CA GLN A 114 -22.53 6.21 -0.78
C GLN A 114 -21.55 7.39 -0.68
N LYS A 115 -20.28 7.15 -1.05
CA LYS A 115 -19.15 8.10 -0.95
C LYS A 115 -18.86 8.53 0.49
N GLN A 116 -19.39 7.83 1.49
CA GLN A 116 -19.08 8.10 2.89
C GLN A 116 -17.74 7.46 3.25
N PRO A 117 -16.86 8.17 3.98
CA PRO A 117 -15.61 7.58 4.45
C PRO A 117 -15.88 6.35 5.33
N ALA A 118 -15.37 5.18 4.92
CA ALA A 118 -15.45 3.93 5.66
C ALA A 118 -14.27 3.75 6.64
N GLY A 119 -13.18 4.50 6.40
CA GLY A 119 -11.97 4.51 7.23
C GLY A 119 -10.71 4.67 6.37
N THR A 120 -9.55 4.42 6.97
CA THR A 120 -8.25 4.52 6.32
C THR A 120 -7.48 3.21 6.40
N LEU A 121 -6.96 2.75 5.27
CA LEU A 121 -5.96 1.69 5.18
C LEU A 121 -4.56 2.29 5.26
N LEU A 122 -3.71 1.69 6.09
CA LEU A 122 -2.28 1.98 6.13
C LEU A 122 -1.51 0.80 5.54
N PHE A 123 -0.64 1.08 4.58
CA PHE A 123 0.23 0.09 3.93
C PHE A 123 1.69 0.40 4.30
N ASP A 124 2.25 -0.36 5.25
CA ASP A 124 3.63 -0.23 5.70
C ASP A 124 4.53 -1.14 4.87
N PHE A 125 5.28 -0.52 3.97
CA PHE A 125 6.17 -1.17 3.01
C PHE A 125 7.62 -1.08 3.46
N TYR A 126 8.30 -2.22 3.46
CA TYR A 126 9.71 -2.34 3.87
C TYR A 126 10.59 -2.55 2.64
N HIS A 127 11.66 -1.75 2.51
CA HIS A 127 12.59 -1.81 1.38
C HIS A 127 14.01 -1.41 1.80
N SER A 128 14.98 -1.67 0.93
CA SER A 128 16.39 -1.35 1.18
C SER A 128 16.89 -0.21 0.28
N HIS A 129 17.57 0.76 0.88
CA HIS A 129 18.35 1.81 0.21
C HIS A 129 19.78 1.34 -0.14
N ALA A 130 20.23 0.21 0.43
CA ALA A 130 21.57 -0.34 0.17
C ALA A 130 21.65 -1.13 -1.16
N GLY A 131 20.51 -1.36 -1.80
CA GLY A 131 20.34 -2.19 -2.99
C GLY A 131 18.93 -2.75 -3.05
N PHE A 132 18.50 -3.23 -4.22
CA PHE A 132 17.14 -3.74 -4.43
C PHE A 132 16.84 -4.95 -3.54
N ASP A 133 16.06 -4.72 -2.48
CA ASP A 133 15.55 -5.77 -1.62
C ASP A 133 14.25 -5.34 -0.94
N VAL A 134 13.37 -6.32 -0.72
CA VAL A 134 12.12 -6.18 0.04
C VAL A 134 12.24 -7.14 1.23
N PRO A 135 12.83 -6.68 2.34
CA PRO A 135 13.32 -7.58 3.39
C PRO A 135 12.20 -8.20 4.24
N LEU A 136 11.01 -7.60 4.25
CA LEU A 136 9.88 -8.02 5.08
C LEU A 136 8.57 -7.95 4.29
N SER A 137 7.62 -8.82 4.66
CA SER A 137 6.24 -8.70 4.20
C SER A 137 5.69 -7.32 4.57
N PRO A 138 5.02 -6.61 3.63
CA PRO A 138 4.29 -5.41 3.97
C PRO A 138 3.23 -5.69 5.04
N ARG A 139 2.99 -4.71 5.90
CA ARG A 139 2.01 -4.78 6.99
C ARG A 139 0.84 -3.84 6.73
N ILE A 140 -0.35 -4.32 7.03
CA ILE A 140 -1.59 -3.57 6.91
C ILE A 140 -2.07 -3.16 8.29
N TYR A 141 -2.42 -1.89 8.44
CA TYR A 141 -3.14 -1.38 9.60
C TYR A 141 -4.40 -0.65 9.13
N THR A 142 -5.35 -0.48 10.04
CA THR A 142 -6.63 0.16 9.74
C THR A 142 -6.93 1.21 10.79
N LEU A 143 -7.47 2.35 10.37
CA LEU A 143 -7.96 3.41 11.24
C LEU A 143 -9.41 3.74 10.85
N GLU A 144 -10.24 4.09 11.84
CA GLU A 144 -11.55 4.70 11.57
C GLU A 144 -11.41 6.16 11.13
N GLU A 145 -10.29 6.79 11.49
CA GLU A 145 -10.00 8.19 11.23
C GLU A 145 -9.66 8.44 9.76
N THR A 146 -10.18 9.54 9.20
CA THR A 146 -10.10 9.87 7.76
C THR A 146 -9.42 11.21 7.50
N GLU A 147 -9.21 12.00 8.56
CA GLU A 147 -8.56 13.31 8.49
C GLU A 147 -7.04 13.19 8.45
N ARG A 148 -6.42 13.87 7.48
CA ARG A 148 -4.97 13.75 7.18
C ARG A 148 -4.09 13.93 8.42
N ASP A 149 -4.31 14.99 9.20
CA ASP A 149 -3.43 15.32 10.33
C ASP A 149 -3.51 14.26 11.44
N ARG A 150 -4.70 13.69 11.63
CA ARG A 150 -4.92 12.64 12.63
C ARG A 150 -4.39 11.28 12.14
N ILE A 151 -4.51 10.97 10.86
CA ILE A 151 -3.88 9.79 10.24
C ILE A 151 -2.35 9.88 10.43
N VAL A 152 -1.75 11.02 10.10
CA VAL A 152 -0.30 11.24 10.25
C VAL A 152 0.13 11.10 11.71
N ALA A 153 -0.65 11.60 12.67
CA ALA A 153 -0.37 11.41 14.09
C ALA A 153 -0.40 9.93 14.50
N HIS A 154 -1.41 9.17 14.04
CA HIS A 154 -1.50 7.72 14.29
C HIS A 154 -0.34 6.94 13.68
N ILE A 155 0.06 7.26 12.44
CA ILE A 155 1.22 6.62 11.80
C ILE A 155 2.47 6.79 12.68
N LYS A 156 2.73 8.01 13.18
CA LYS A 156 3.87 8.25 14.07
C LYS A 156 3.79 7.40 15.34
N GLN A 157 2.63 7.36 16.01
CA GLN A 157 2.43 6.53 17.19
C GLN A 157 2.68 5.04 16.92
N ILE A 158 2.18 4.48 15.80
CA ILE A 158 2.39 3.07 15.44
C ILE A 158 3.89 2.77 15.23
N LYS A 159 4.66 3.74 14.74
CA LYS A 159 6.06 3.54 14.35
C LYS A 159 7.07 3.93 15.43
N GLU A 160 6.66 4.71 16.43
CA GLU A 160 7.48 5.14 17.57
C GLU A 160 7.28 4.25 18.82
N ASN A 161 6.23 3.42 18.83
CA ASN A 161 6.00 2.36 19.82
C ASN A 161 6.70 1.05 19.43
#